data_AF-A0A352FUV0-F1
#
_entry.id   AF-A0A352FUV0-F1
#
_cell.length_a   1.000
_cell.length_b   1.000
_cell.length_c   1.000
_cell.angle_alpha   90.00
_cell.angle_beta   90.00
_cell.angle_gamma   90.00
#
_symmetry.space_group_name_H-M   'P 1'
#
loop_
_entity.id
_entity.type
_entity.pdbx_description
1 polymer ?
#
loop_
_entity_poly.entity_id
_entity_poly.type
_entity_poly.pdbx_seq_one_letter_code
_entity_poly.pdbx_strand_id
1 'polypeptide(L)'
;AGANEATKFTVSDDVLVQGQKLAAGAYSLHIIPGKEEFTVIFNKTADQWGSFRYDAKQDALRVKTKPVWRSDSQEQLSYEIPSLTPNSAQVILRWEKVAVPFTVEVPNQDALVRSKIDAAVAANPTDWQVPLAVANAYFQDDKFEDAMVWTDKSIKVKETFQNLRTKANLLVNMGKKPEAITVAEQAVARGKAEGADTTRFEQFLANLKAGKM
;
A
#
# COMPACT_ATOMS: atom_id res chain seq x y z
N ALA A 1 -4.02 -6.50 26.97
CA ALA A 1 -3.50 -7.79 26.49
C ALA A 1 -1.98 -7.69 26.41
N GLY A 2 -1.24 -8.79 26.54
CA GLY A 2 0.22 -8.80 26.63
C GLY A 2 0.73 -9.64 27.80
N ALA A 3 2.05 -9.84 27.88
CA ALA A 3 2.67 -10.60 28.97
C ALA A 3 2.96 -9.68 30.17
N ASN A 4 3.97 -8.82 30.02
CA ASN A 4 4.32 -7.79 31.00
C ASN A 4 3.75 -6.43 30.57
N GLU A 5 4.22 -5.92 29.44
CA GLU A 5 3.72 -4.68 28.84
C GLU A 5 2.39 -4.90 28.14
N ALA A 6 1.57 -3.86 28.07
CA ALA A 6 0.43 -3.86 27.17
C ALA A 6 0.92 -3.99 25.73
N THR A 7 0.26 -4.83 24.93
CA THR A 7 0.57 -4.95 23.50
C THR A 7 0.42 -3.59 22.84
N LYS A 8 1.49 -3.11 22.20
CA LYS A 8 1.51 -1.87 21.44
C LYS A 8 0.96 -2.10 20.03
N PHE A 9 -0.03 -1.32 19.65
CA PHE A 9 -0.65 -1.30 18.33
C PHE A 9 -0.37 0.05 17.67
N THR A 10 0.33 0.06 16.54
CA THR A 10 0.71 1.30 15.84
C THR A 10 0.14 1.31 14.43
N VAL A 11 -0.45 2.45 14.06
CA VAL A 11 -0.93 2.72 12.70
C VAL A 11 -0.24 3.98 12.19
N SER A 12 0.32 3.92 10.98
CA SER A 12 1.05 5.04 10.37
C SER A 12 0.14 6.13 9.81
N ASP A 13 -1.12 5.78 9.56
CA ASP A 13 -2.12 6.61 8.92
C ASP A 13 -3.46 6.45 9.66
N ASP A 14 -4.40 7.35 9.42
CA ASP A 14 -5.77 7.20 9.90
C ASP A 14 -6.39 5.91 9.30
N VAL A 15 -6.96 5.07 10.15
CA VAL A 15 -7.60 3.81 9.77
C VAL A 15 -9.04 3.76 10.28
N LEU A 16 -9.81 2.80 9.78
CA LEU A 16 -11.06 2.37 10.39
C LEU A 16 -10.80 1.03 11.10
N VAL A 17 -11.20 0.91 12.36
CA VAL A 17 -11.25 -0.37 13.07
C VAL A 17 -12.71 -0.71 13.29
N GLN A 18 -13.16 -1.85 12.77
CA GLN A 18 -14.58 -2.24 12.76
C GLN A 18 -15.48 -1.09 12.22
N GLY A 19 -15.02 -0.41 11.16
CA GLY A 19 -15.71 0.73 10.55
C GLY A 19 -15.62 2.06 11.34
N GLN A 20 -14.98 2.10 12.51
CA GLN A 20 -14.85 3.30 13.33
C GLN A 20 -13.47 3.92 13.21
N LYS A 21 -13.41 5.25 13.10
CA LYS A 21 -12.15 5.97 12.89
C LYS A 21 -11.19 5.80 14.07
N LEU A 22 -9.94 5.45 13.77
CA LEU A 22 -8.79 5.54 14.66
C LEU A 22 -7.73 6.39 13.96
N ALA A 23 -7.24 7.43 14.64
CA ALA A 23 -6.21 8.29 14.07
C ALA A 23 -4.87 7.56 13.92
N ALA A 24 -3.97 8.09 13.09
CA ALA A 24 -2.58 7.67 13.07
C ALA A 24 -1.96 7.82 14.48
N GLY A 25 -1.19 6.82 14.92
CA GLY A 25 -0.57 6.85 16.25
C GLY A 25 -0.23 5.47 16.81
N ALA A 26 0.32 5.48 18.02
CA ALA A 26 0.58 4.29 18.80
C ALA A 26 -0.39 4.21 19.98
N TYR A 27 -0.87 2.99 20.25
CA TYR A 27 -1.89 2.70 21.25
C TYR A 27 -1.52 1.45 22.04
N SER A 28 -1.96 1.35 23.29
CA SER A 28 -1.96 0.10 24.02
C SER A 28 -3.28 -0.64 23.81
N LEU A 29 -3.20 -1.95 23.60
CA LEU A 29 -4.35 -2.79 23.31
C LEU A 29 -4.90 -3.45 24.59
N HIS A 30 -6.15 -3.18 24.90
CA HIS A 30 -6.88 -3.78 26.03
C HIS A 30 -8.12 -4.51 25.53
N ILE A 31 -8.49 -5.59 26.24
CA ILE A 31 -9.64 -6.42 25.91
C ILE A 31 -10.49 -6.55 27.17
N ILE A 32 -11.77 -6.22 27.06
CA ILE A 32 -12.78 -6.54 28.08
C ILE A 32 -13.59 -7.72 27.55
N PRO A 33 -13.44 -8.92 28.13
CA PRO A 33 -14.26 -10.06 27.74
C PRO A 33 -15.71 -9.85 28.21
N GLY A 34 -16.66 -10.29 27.38
CA GLY A 34 -18.09 -10.30 27.70
C GLY A 34 -18.70 -11.66 27.35
N LYS A 35 -20.00 -11.86 27.66
CA LYS A 35 -20.68 -13.13 27.37
C LYS A 35 -20.86 -13.39 25.87
N GLU A 36 -21.28 -12.35 25.13
CA GLU A 36 -21.59 -12.47 23.69
C GLU A 36 -20.60 -11.70 22.81
N GLU A 37 -20.09 -10.58 23.32
CA GLU A 37 -19.19 -9.68 22.60
C GLU A 37 -18.02 -9.29 23.51
N PHE A 38 -16.85 -9.18 22.92
CA PHE A 38 -15.65 -8.65 23.57
C PHE A 38 -15.48 -7.18 23.13
N THR A 39 -14.99 -6.34 24.03
CA THR A 39 -14.61 -4.97 23.70
C THR A 39 -13.11 -4.89 23.51
N VAL A 40 -12.67 -4.49 22.32
CA VAL A 40 -11.28 -4.16 22.00
C VAL A 40 -11.10 -2.66 22.17
N ILE A 41 -10.05 -2.26 22.88
CA ILE A 41 -9.80 -0.88 23.28
C ILE A 41 -8.41 -0.49 22.81
N PHE A 42 -8.34 0.67 22.16
CA PHE A 42 -7.11 1.35 21.76
C PHE A 42 -6.92 2.55 22.67
N ASN A 43 -5.97 2.48 23.60
CA ASN A 43 -5.71 3.52 24.59
C ASN A 43 -4.45 4.32 24.24
N LYS A 44 -4.48 5.65 24.39
CA LYS A 44 -3.41 6.57 24.00
C LYS A 44 -2.12 6.41 24.82
N THR A 45 -2.19 5.76 25.98
CA THR A 45 -1.02 5.46 26.81
C THR A 45 -0.30 4.22 26.26
N ALA A 46 0.38 4.38 25.13
CA ALA A 46 0.93 3.27 24.34
C ALA A 46 1.96 2.42 25.10
N ASP A 47 2.82 3.07 25.87
CA ASP A 47 3.89 2.43 26.62
C ASP A 47 3.49 2.32 28.09
N GLN A 48 2.81 1.22 28.44
CA GLN A 48 2.40 0.95 29.82
C GLN A 48 2.55 -0.51 30.21
N TRP A 49 2.76 -0.72 31.51
CA TRP A 49 2.87 -2.05 32.08
C TRP A 49 1.47 -2.64 32.36
N GLY A 50 1.10 -3.67 31.60
CA GLY A 50 -0.20 -4.33 31.65
C GLY A 50 -1.38 -3.35 31.58
N SER A 51 -2.43 -3.65 32.33
CA SER A 51 -3.62 -2.78 32.48
C SER A 51 -3.67 -2.08 33.85
N PHE A 52 -2.61 -2.13 34.65
CA PHE A 52 -2.63 -1.63 36.04
C PHE A 52 -2.82 -0.11 36.14
N ARG A 53 -2.36 0.63 35.12
CA ARG A 53 -2.50 2.09 35.01
C ARG A 53 -3.50 2.50 33.92
N TYR A 54 -4.38 1.58 33.54
CA TYR A 54 -5.39 1.86 32.55
C TYR A 54 -6.31 3.00 33.00
N ASP A 55 -6.42 4.02 32.16
CA ASP A 55 -7.35 5.13 32.32
C ASP A 55 -8.29 5.21 31.12
N ALA A 56 -9.58 4.97 31.36
CA ALA A 56 -10.62 5.03 30.34
C ALA A 56 -10.72 6.40 29.64
N LYS A 57 -10.27 7.48 30.28
CA LYS A 57 -10.22 8.82 29.66
C LYS A 57 -9.19 8.91 28.53
N GLN A 58 -8.22 7.98 28.51
CA GLN A 58 -7.21 7.89 27.47
C GLN A 58 -7.62 6.99 26.31
N ASP A 59 -8.84 6.43 26.32
CA ASP A 59 -9.31 5.61 25.20
C ASP A 59 -9.49 6.46 23.95
N ALA A 60 -8.77 6.09 22.88
CA ALA A 60 -8.98 6.67 21.56
C ALA A 60 -10.15 6.01 20.85
N LEU A 61 -10.34 4.70 21.05
CA LEU A 61 -11.40 3.95 20.41
C LEU A 61 -11.77 2.71 21.23
N ARG A 62 -13.07 2.37 21.24
CA ARG A 62 -13.60 1.09 21.71
C ARG A 62 -14.44 0.47 20.62
N VAL A 63 -14.13 -0.76 20.24
CA VAL A 63 -14.90 -1.51 19.25
C VAL A 63 -15.36 -2.82 19.86
N LYS A 64 -16.55 -3.26 19.44
CA LYS A 64 -17.06 -4.57 19.80
C LYS A 64 -16.71 -5.58 18.72
N THR A 65 -16.48 -6.81 19.15
CA THR A 65 -16.32 -7.95 18.26
C THR A 65 -16.86 -9.23 18.89
N LYS A 66 -17.29 -10.17 18.06
CA LYS A 66 -17.75 -11.47 18.52
C LYS A 66 -16.53 -12.41 18.61
N PRO A 67 -16.23 -12.97 19.79
CA PRO A 67 -15.19 -13.98 19.90
C PRO A 67 -15.60 -15.23 19.12
N VAL A 68 -14.62 -15.93 18.58
CA VAL A 68 -14.78 -17.24 17.94
C VAL A 68 -14.13 -18.28 18.84
N TRP A 69 -14.92 -19.22 19.34
CA TRP A 69 -14.43 -20.35 20.11
C TRP A 69 -13.87 -21.42 19.19
N ARG A 70 -12.71 -21.96 19.54
CA ARG A 70 -11.96 -22.97 18.80
C ARG A 70 -11.91 -24.27 19.58
N SER A 71 -11.74 -25.38 18.87
CA SER A 71 -11.58 -26.70 19.48
C SER A 71 -10.17 -26.91 20.03
N ASP A 72 -9.17 -26.33 19.37
CA ASP A 72 -7.76 -26.32 19.74
C ASP A 72 -7.43 -25.18 20.71
N SER A 73 -6.47 -25.45 21.61
CA SER A 73 -5.93 -24.48 22.57
C SER A 73 -4.65 -23.84 22.03
N GLN A 74 -4.54 -22.52 22.17
CA GLN A 74 -3.36 -21.73 21.89
C GLN A 74 -2.70 -21.28 23.21
N GLU A 75 -1.62 -21.95 23.62
CA GLU A 75 -0.97 -21.67 24.91
C GLU A 75 -0.25 -20.31 24.95
N GLN A 76 0.34 -19.90 23.83
CA GLN A 76 1.04 -18.62 23.70
C GLN A 76 0.13 -17.58 23.05
N LEU A 77 -0.08 -16.44 23.72
CA LEU A 77 -0.82 -15.32 23.15
C LEU A 77 -0.17 -14.87 21.83
N SER A 78 -0.93 -14.97 20.74
CA SER A 78 -0.48 -14.65 19.39
C SER A 78 -1.41 -13.63 18.73
N TYR A 79 -0.85 -12.85 17.81
CA TYR A 79 -1.61 -11.98 16.92
C TYR A 79 -1.37 -12.43 15.48
N GLU A 80 -2.45 -12.79 14.80
CA GLU A 80 -2.43 -13.29 13.42
C GLU A 80 -3.06 -12.28 12.48
N ILE A 81 -2.58 -12.24 11.24
CA ILE A 81 -3.15 -11.43 10.16
C ILE A 81 -3.43 -12.34 8.95
N PRO A 82 -4.44 -13.22 9.03
CA PRO A 82 -4.64 -14.27 8.02
C PRO A 82 -5.24 -13.75 6.71
N SER A 83 -5.92 -12.61 6.74
CA SER A 83 -6.59 -12.01 5.58
C SER A 83 -6.06 -10.60 5.36
N LEU A 84 -5.32 -10.42 4.26
CA LEU A 84 -4.77 -9.14 3.84
C LEU A 84 -5.25 -8.83 2.42
N THR A 85 -5.79 -7.62 2.24
CA THR A 85 -6.14 -7.05 0.94
C THR A 85 -5.34 -5.75 0.77
N PRO A 86 -5.38 -5.08 -0.41
CA PRO A 86 -4.70 -3.80 -0.59
C PRO A 86 -5.07 -2.75 0.46
N ASN A 87 -6.34 -2.71 0.92
CA ASN A 87 -6.85 -1.67 1.82
C ASN A 87 -7.34 -2.18 3.19
N SER A 88 -7.27 -3.48 3.48
CA SER A 88 -7.79 -4.03 4.73
C SER A 88 -6.99 -5.22 5.24
N ALA A 89 -7.01 -5.39 6.55
CA ALA A 89 -6.41 -6.51 7.25
C ALA A 89 -7.35 -6.99 8.35
N GLN A 90 -7.52 -8.30 8.48
CA GLN A 90 -8.14 -8.89 9.67
C GLN A 90 -7.05 -9.22 10.68
N VAL A 91 -7.13 -8.65 11.88
CA VAL A 91 -6.26 -8.99 13.00
C VAL A 91 -7.00 -9.94 13.93
N ILE A 92 -6.36 -11.02 14.35
CA ILE A 92 -6.93 -11.99 15.29
C ILE A 92 -5.99 -12.15 16.47
N LEU A 93 -6.48 -11.82 17.67
CA LEU A 93 -5.82 -12.24 18.91
C LEU A 93 -6.22 -13.70 19.19
N ARG A 94 -5.23 -14.59 19.38
CA ARG A 94 -5.41 -16.01 19.72
C ARG A 94 -4.79 -16.30 21.09
N TRP A 95 -5.59 -16.89 21.98
CA TRP A 95 -5.14 -17.41 23.27
C TRP A 95 -6.15 -18.40 23.81
N GLU A 96 -5.68 -19.49 24.42
CA GLU A 96 -6.52 -20.63 24.81
C GLU A 96 -7.42 -21.04 23.63
N LYS A 97 -8.72 -21.25 23.85
CA LYS A 97 -9.71 -21.61 22.85
C LYS A 97 -10.40 -20.39 22.27
N VAL A 98 -9.98 -19.17 22.60
CA VAL A 98 -10.60 -17.94 22.09
C VAL A 98 -9.80 -17.37 20.92
N ALA A 99 -10.53 -16.90 19.92
CA ALA A 99 -10.04 -16.03 18.86
C ALA A 99 -10.85 -14.74 18.88
N VAL A 100 -10.19 -13.59 18.92
CA VAL A 100 -10.83 -12.27 18.98
C VAL A 100 -10.47 -11.52 17.70
N PRO A 101 -11.29 -11.62 16.63
CA PRO A 101 -11.03 -10.97 15.37
C PRO A 101 -11.45 -9.50 15.40
N PHE A 102 -10.75 -8.62 14.70
CA PHE A 102 -11.23 -7.29 14.34
C PHE A 102 -10.62 -6.87 13.00
N THR A 103 -11.38 -6.11 12.20
CA THR A 103 -10.92 -5.64 10.91
C THR A 103 -10.34 -4.23 11.03
N VAL A 104 -9.21 -4.01 10.37
CA VAL A 104 -8.56 -2.71 10.18
C VAL A 104 -8.59 -2.37 8.70
N GLU A 105 -9.04 -1.17 8.35
CA GLU A 105 -9.19 -0.71 6.97
C GLU A 105 -8.51 0.64 6.79
N VAL A 106 -7.87 0.85 5.65
CA VAL A 106 -7.32 2.14 5.24
C VAL A 106 -8.33 2.79 4.30
N PRO A 107 -9.13 3.76 4.77
CA PRO A 107 -10.09 4.44 3.91
C PRO A 107 -9.35 5.27 2.84
N ASN A 108 -9.93 5.36 1.65
CA ASN A 108 -9.40 6.17 0.54
C ASN A 108 -7.93 5.86 0.18
N GLN A 109 -7.55 4.57 0.16
CA GLN A 109 -6.18 4.14 -0.11
C GLN A 109 -5.57 4.82 -1.34
N ASP A 110 -6.29 4.90 -2.46
CA ASP A 110 -5.78 5.52 -3.70
C ASP A 110 -5.36 6.98 -3.50
N ALA A 111 -6.18 7.76 -2.78
CA ALA A 111 -5.87 9.16 -2.48
C ALA A 111 -4.69 9.29 -1.51
N LEU A 112 -4.61 8.41 -0.50
CA LEU A 112 -3.51 8.39 0.44
C LEU A 112 -2.18 8.03 -0.24
N VAL A 113 -2.18 6.98 -1.06
CA VAL A 113 -1.03 6.54 -1.86
C VAL A 113 -0.59 7.67 -2.78
N ARG A 114 -1.53 8.31 -3.49
CA ARG A 114 -1.22 9.46 -4.36
C ARG A 114 -0.59 10.61 -3.58
N SER A 115 -1.12 10.97 -2.42
CA SER A 115 -0.57 12.01 -1.56
C SER A 115 0.87 11.71 -1.12
N LYS A 116 1.14 10.46 -0.69
CA LYS A 116 2.49 10.03 -0.30
C LYS A 116 3.47 10.05 -1.47
N ILE A 117 3.02 9.65 -2.65
CA ILE A 117 3.83 9.71 -3.87
C ILE A 117 4.13 11.18 -4.22
N ASP A 118 3.12 12.05 -4.25
CA ASP A 118 3.31 13.47 -4.56
C ASP A 118 4.30 14.13 -3.57
N ALA A 119 4.23 13.78 -2.29
CA ALA A 119 5.20 14.23 -1.28
C ALA A 119 6.62 13.70 -1.53
N ALA A 120 6.76 12.41 -1.88
CA ALA A 120 8.07 11.81 -2.19
C ALA A 120 8.73 12.46 -3.42
N VAL A 121 7.93 12.77 -4.44
CA VAL A 121 8.39 13.44 -5.66
C VAL A 121 8.76 14.89 -5.39
N ALA A 122 7.98 15.59 -4.56
CA ALA A 122 8.31 16.95 -4.13
C ALA A 122 9.59 17.02 -3.29
N ALA A 123 9.86 16.00 -2.47
CA ALA A 123 11.07 15.92 -1.65
C ALA A 123 12.34 15.72 -2.48
N ASN A 124 12.25 15.02 -3.61
CA ASN A 124 13.38 14.73 -4.50
C ASN A 124 13.03 15.10 -5.96
N PRO A 125 12.95 16.40 -6.31
CA PRO A 125 12.44 16.85 -7.60
C PRO A 125 13.33 16.45 -8.79
N THR A 126 14.58 16.04 -8.55
CA THR A 126 15.51 15.56 -9.58
C THR A 126 15.45 14.04 -9.79
N ASP A 127 14.66 13.33 -8.99
CA ASP A 127 14.50 11.88 -9.08
C ASP A 127 13.41 11.55 -10.11
N TRP A 128 13.86 11.19 -11.32
CA TRP A 128 12.97 10.73 -12.39
C TRP A 128 12.46 9.30 -12.18
N GLN A 129 13.09 8.51 -11.29
CA GLN A 129 12.78 7.10 -11.08
C GLN A 129 11.51 6.92 -10.26
N VAL A 130 11.26 7.78 -9.25
CA VAL A 130 10.05 7.71 -8.44
C VAL A 130 8.78 7.88 -9.30
N PRO A 131 8.64 8.93 -10.13
CA PRO A 131 7.51 9.04 -11.05
C PRO A 131 7.39 7.86 -12.02
N LEU A 132 8.51 7.29 -12.49
CA LEU A 132 8.50 6.14 -13.39
C LEU A 132 8.02 4.86 -12.69
N ALA A 133 8.43 4.63 -11.45
CA ALA A 133 7.98 3.48 -10.65
C ALA A 133 6.46 3.51 -10.46
N VAL A 134 5.90 4.70 -10.21
CA VAL A 134 4.46 4.91 -10.08
C VAL A 134 3.75 4.64 -11.41
N ALA A 135 4.30 5.15 -12.51
CA ALA A 135 3.75 4.89 -13.84
C ALA A 135 3.71 3.38 -14.15
N ASN A 136 4.76 2.63 -13.80
CA ASN A 136 4.79 1.18 -14.00
C ASN A 136 3.78 0.44 -13.12
N ALA A 137 3.56 0.89 -11.87
CA ALA A 137 2.54 0.31 -11.01
C ALA A 137 1.13 0.52 -11.60
N TYR A 138 0.81 1.74 -12.04
CA TYR A 138 -0.46 2.03 -12.70
C TYR A 138 -0.61 1.32 -14.05
N PHE A 139 0.48 1.07 -14.76
CA PHE A 139 0.46 0.23 -15.96
C PHE A 139 0.04 -1.21 -15.61
N GLN A 140 0.50 -1.78 -14.49
CA GLN A 140 0.12 -3.13 -14.06
C GLN A 140 -1.34 -3.23 -13.61
N ASP A 141 -1.90 -2.12 -13.11
CA ASP A 141 -3.31 -2.03 -12.70
C ASP A 141 -4.24 -1.63 -13.88
N ASP A 142 -3.75 -1.66 -15.12
CA ASP A 142 -4.47 -1.21 -16.34
C ASP A 142 -4.96 0.26 -16.29
N LYS A 143 -4.41 1.08 -15.39
CA LYS A 143 -4.70 2.52 -15.23
C LYS A 143 -3.84 3.35 -16.20
N PHE A 144 -3.99 3.11 -17.52
CA PHE A 144 -3.09 3.67 -18.55
C PHE A 144 -3.07 5.20 -18.61
N GLU A 145 -4.19 5.88 -18.35
CA GLU A 145 -4.24 7.35 -18.35
C GLU A 145 -3.42 7.94 -17.19
N ASP A 146 -3.57 7.40 -15.99
CA ASP A 146 -2.77 7.81 -14.83
C ASP A 146 -1.29 7.47 -15.04
N ALA A 147 -0.99 6.29 -15.58
CA ALA A 147 0.37 5.89 -15.92
C ALA A 147 1.03 6.84 -16.94
N MET A 148 0.27 7.37 -17.91
CA MET A 148 0.77 8.38 -18.85
C MET A 148 1.18 9.67 -18.13
N VAL A 149 0.32 10.19 -17.24
CA VAL A 149 0.60 11.39 -16.45
C VAL A 149 1.91 11.24 -15.66
N TRP A 150 2.11 10.09 -15.01
CA TRP A 150 3.31 9.82 -14.23
C TRP A 150 4.56 9.59 -15.09
N THR A 151 4.40 9.00 -16.27
CA THR A 151 5.49 8.84 -17.23
C THR A 151 5.96 10.20 -17.75
N ASP A 152 5.03 11.10 -18.07
CA ASP A 152 5.35 12.47 -18.50
C ASP A 152 6.03 13.28 -17.40
N LYS A 153 5.61 13.11 -16.13
CA LYS A 153 6.34 13.67 -14.98
C LYS A 153 7.79 13.16 -14.93
N SER A 154 8.03 11.85 -15.12
CA SER A 154 9.39 11.28 -15.16
C SER A 154 10.23 11.89 -16.28
N ILE A 155 9.69 11.96 -17.50
CA ILE A 155 10.38 12.51 -18.68
C ILE A 155 10.73 13.97 -18.46
N LYS A 156 9.82 14.76 -17.87
CA LYS A 156 10.05 16.18 -17.57
C LYS A 156 11.20 16.39 -16.59
N VAL A 157 11.39 15.49 -15.62
CA VAL A 157 12.54 15.55 -14.70
C VAL A 157 13.83 15.22 -15.46
N LYS A 158 13.85 14.10 -16.17
CA LYS A 158 14.96 13.70 -17.04
C LYS A 158 14.48 12.73 -18.10
N GLU A 159 14.64 13.08 -19.36
CA GLU A 159 14.41 12.14 -20.46
C GLU A 159 15.45 11.02 -20.43
N THR A 160 14.98 9.77 -20.42
CA THR A 160 15.82 8.57 -20.39
C THR A 160 15.29 7.51 -21.34
N PHE A 161 16.11 6.52 -21.70
CA PHE A 161 15.61 5.38 -22.45
C PHE A 161 14.43 4.68 -21.74
N GLN A 162 14.51 4.53 -20.42
CA GLN A 162 13.54 3.76 -19.65
C GLN A 162 12.14 4.40 -19.66
N ASN A 163 12.04 5.71 -19.43
CA ASN A 163 10.74 6.38 -19.39
C ASN A 163 10.10 6.53 -20.78
N LEU A 164 10.89 6.80 -21.82
CA LEU A 164 10.41 6.79 -23.21
C LEU A 164 9.95 5.39 -23.64
N ARG A 165 10.66 4.34 -23.24
CA ARG A 165 10.25 2.95 -23.47
C ARG A 165 8.90 2.64 -22.82
N THR A 166 8.71 3.03 -21.55
CA THR A 166 7.42 2.87 -20.85
C THR A 166 6.32 3.67 -21.55
N LYS A 167 6.58 4.90 -21.99
CA LYS A 167 5.60 5.73 -22.73
C LYS A 167 5.18 5.08 -24.06
N ALA A 168 6.12 4.52 -24.81
CA ALA A 168 5.80 3.81 -26.05
C ALA A 168 4.91 2.58 -25.79
N ASN A 169 5.23 1.78 -24.77
CA ASN A 169 4.39 0.62 -24.38
C ASN A 169 2.99 1.06 -23.94
N LEU A 170 2.87 2.15 -23.18
CA LEU A 170 1.58 2.74 -22.79
C LEU A 170 0.75 3.12 -24.03
N LEU A 171 1.35 3.82 -24.98
CA LEU A 171 0.66 4.23 -26.21
C LEU A 171 0.17 3.04 -27.04
N VAL A 172 0.91 1.93 -27.07
CA VAL A 172 0.44 0.69 -27.72
C VAL A 172 -0.80 0.14 -27.03
N ASN A 173 -0.80 0.05 -25.69
CA ASN A 173 -1.94 -0.46 -24.92
C ASN A 173 -3.16 0.47 -24.99
N MET A 174 -2.94 1.77 -25.18
CA MET A 174 -3.99 2.76 -25.45
C MET A 174 -4.47 2.77 -26.92
N GLY A 175 -3.95 1.89 -27.78
CA GLY A 175 -4.31 1.82 -29.21
C GLY A 175 -3.70 2.93 -30.07
N LYS A 176 -2.87 3.81 -29.51
CA LYS A 176 -2.25 4.95 -30.18
C LYS A 176 -0.95 4.56 -30.90
N LYS A 177 -1.04 3.57 -31.79
CA LYS A 177 0.11 2.98 -32.49
C LYS A 177 1.01 4.00 -33.23
N PRO A 178 0.50 5.02 -33.95
CA PRO A 178 1.35 6.00 -34.63
C PRO A 178 2.22 6.82 -33.66
N GLU A 179 1.63 7.23 -32.54
CA GLU A 179 2.33 7.97 -31.47
C GLU A 179 3.35 7.05 -30.78
N ALA A 180 2.99 5.79 -30.55
CA ALA A 180 3.88 4.79 -29.97
C ALA A 180 5.14 4.57 -30.82
N ILE A 181 5.02 4.53 -32.15
CA ILE A 181 6.19 4.40 -33.06
C ILE A 181 7.12 5.59 -32.89
N THR A 182 6.58 6.81 -32.89
CA THR A 182 7.36 8.05 -32.75
C THR A 182 8.14 8.06 -31.44
N VAL A 183 7.47 7.72 -30.33
CA VAL A 183 8.11 7.66 -29.01
C VAL A 183 9.11 6.51 -28.91
N ALA A 184 8.84 5.37 -29.53
CA ALA A 184 9.75 4.24 -29.53
C ALA A 184 11.04 4.53 -30.32
N GLU A 185 10.95 5.26 -31.43
CA GLU A 185 12.13 5.75 -32.16
C GLU A 185 12.98 6.68 -31.30
N GLN A 186 12.34 7.62 -30.62
CA GLN A 186 13.01 8.51 -29.65
C GLN A 186 13.69 7.72 -28.54
N ALA A 187 13.02 6.71 -27.99
CA ALA A 187 13.59 5.85 -26.96
C ALA A 187 14.86 5.14 -27.46
N VAL A 188 14.84 4.52 -28.65
CA VAL A 188 16.01 3.85 -29.22
C VAL A 188 17.18 4.83 -29.41
N ALA A 189 16.91 6.02 -29.96
CA ALA A 189 17.94 7.04 -30.15
C ALA A 189 18.55 7.46 -28.80
N ARG A 190 17.72 7.66 -27.78
CA ARG A 190 18.15 8.00 -26.43
C ARG A 190 18.97 6.88 -25.79
N GLY A 191 18.52 5.63 -25.89
CA GLY A 191 19.21 4.46 -25.36
C GLY A 191 20.60 4.27 -25.97
N LYS A 192 20.76 4.50 -27.27
CA LYS A 192 22.07 4.49 -27.93
C LYS A 192 22.99 5.59 -27.40
N ALA A 193 22.46 6.80 -27.22
CA ALA A 193 23.23 7.91 -26.67
C ALA A 193 23.63 7.68 -25.20
N GLU A 194 22.82 6.94 -24.44
CA GLU A 194 23.07 6.56 -23.04
C GLU A 194 23.94 5.28 -22.90
N GLY A 195 24.29 4.61 -24.00
CA GLY A 195 25.05 3.36 -23.97
C GLY A 195 24.24 2.14 -23.47
N ALA A 196 22.91 2.23 -23.49
CA ALA A 196 22.01 1.14 -23.10
C ALA A 196 21.87 0.09 -24.23
N ASP A 197 21.62 -1.17 -23.87
CA ASP A 197 21.25 -2.21 -24.84
C ASP A 197 19.81 -1.99 -25.35
N THR A 198 19.69 -1.50 -26.58
CA THR A 198 18.41 -1.24 -27.25
C THR A 198 17.91 -2.42 -28.09
N THR A 199 18.66 -3.52 -28.21
CA THR A 199 18.43 -4.59 -29.19
C THR A 199 17.01 -5.16 -29.13
N ARG A 200 16.54 -5.49 -27.91
CA ARG A 200 15.18 -6.03 -27.71
C ARG A 200 14.09 -5.01 -28.05
N PHE A 201 14.35 -3.74 -27.77
CA PHE A 201 13.36 -2.69 -28.01
C PHE A 201 13.31 -2.26 -29.48
N GLU A 202 14.42 -2.40 -30.21
CA GLU A 202 14.44 -2.26 -31.67
C GLU A 202 13.60 -3.33 -32.36
N GLN A 203 13.64 -4.58 -31.87
CA GLN A 203 12.76 -5.64 -32.36
C GLN A 203 11.29 -5.33 -32.07
N PHE A 204 10.97 -4.82 -30.87
CA PHE A 204 9.63 -4.33 -30.56
C PHE A 204 9.18 -3.23 -31.54
N LEU A 205 10.02 -2.23 -31.79
CA LEU A 205 9.74 -1.16 -32.75
C LEU A 205 9.52 -1.70 -34.18
N ALA A 206 10.33 -2.64 -34.62
CA ALA A 206 10.17 -3.28 -35.92
C ALA A 206 8.83 -4.04 -36.03
N ASN A 207 8.45 -4.78 -34.98
CA ASN A 207 7.16 -5.47 -34.91
C ASN A 207 5.98 -4.48 -34.89
N LEU A 208 6.12 -3.34 -34.20
CA LEU A 208 5.11 -2.29 -34.15
C LEU A 208 4.85 -1.72 -35.54
N LYS A 209 5.92 -1.38 -36.27
CA LYS A 209 5.85 -0.87 -37.64
C LYS A 209 5.29 -1.89 -38.62
N ALA A 210 5.58 -3.17 -38.41
CA ALA A 210 5.08 -4.27 -39.25
C ALA A 210 3.63 -4.67 -38.92
N GLY A 211 2.98 -4.07 -37.91
CA GLY A 211 1.62 -4.42 -37.51
C GLY A 211 1.49 -5.80 -36.86
N LYS A 212 2.59 -6.35 -36.33
CA LYS A 212 2.66 -7.71 -35.75
C LYS A 212 2.39 -7.75 -34.23
N MET A 213 1.78 -6.69 -33.68
CA MET A 213 1.47 -6.52 -32.26
C MET A 213 -0.01 -6.26 -32.02
#